data_AF-X1FYI8-F1
#
_entry.id   AF-X1FYI8-F1
#
_cell.length_a   1.000
_cell.length_b   1.000
_cell.length_c   1.000
_cell.angle_alpha   90.00
_cell.angle_beta   90.00
_cell.angle_gamma   90.00
#
_symmetry.space_group_name_H-M   'P 1'
#
loop_
_entity.id
_entity.type
_entity.pdbx_description
1 polymer ?
#
loop_
_entity_poly.entity_id
_entity_poly.type
_entity_poly.pdbx_seq_one_letter_code
_entity_poly.pdbx_strand_id
1 'polypeptide(L)'
;MQTMDIPRVLDICCGGGYLSKGFQDAGFEIDGGVDNWRTAIRTFTKYIKAPGKLIDINDFFPTKKDYDIIIVGATPCQDFSRVNTKRNVF
;
A
#
# COMPACT_ATOMS: atom_id res chain seq x y z
N MET A 1 27.45 -19.73 1.66
CA MET A 1 26.34 -19.32 2.53
C MET A 1 25.47 -18.41 1.69
N GLN A 2 24.38 -18.94 1.15
CA GLN A 2 23.49 -18.16 0.27
C GLN A 2 22.69 -17.23 1.18
N THR A 3 22.92 -15.92 1.07
CA THR A 3 22.04 -14.93 1.70
C THR A 3 20.68 -15.09 1.04
N MET A 4 19.66 -15.48 1.80
CA MET A 4 18.29 -15.43 1.32
C MET A 4 17.91 -13.95 1.27
N ASP A 5 17.74 -13.41 0.07
CA ASP A 5 17.27 -12.04 -0.10
C ASP A 5 15.86 -11.93 0.51
N ILE A 6 15.69 -10.98 1.42
CA ILE A 6 14.40 -10.70 2.08
C ILE A 6 13.51 -10.02 1.02
N PRO A 7 12.31 -10.55 0.71
CA PRO A 7 11.45 -9.98 -0.33
C PRO A 7 11.06 -8.54 -0.02
N ARG A 8 11.26 -7.63 -0.98
CA ARG A 8 10.89 -6.22 -0.89
C ARG A 8 9.40 -6.04 -1.18
N VAL A 9 8.63 -5.68 -0.16
CA VAL A 9 7.17 -5.53 -0.26
C VAL A 9 6.77 -4.07 -0.46
N LEU A 10 5.95 -3.79 -1.48
CA LEU A 10 5.31 -2.50 -1.72
C LEU A 10 3.81 -2.56 -1.41
N ASP A 11 3.31 -1.63 -0.61
CA ASP A 11 1.89 -1.46 -0.30
C ASP A 11 1.26 -0.33 -1.13
N ILE A 12 0.41 -0.69 -2.09
CA ILE A 12 -0.32 0.27 -2.93
C ILE A 12 -1.70 0.54 -2.33
N CYS A 13 -2.10 1.81 -2.28
CA CYS A 13 -3.25 2.30 -1.52
C CYS A 13 -3.09 1.95 -0.03
N CYS A 14 -1.92 2.30 0.52
CA CYS A 14 -1.46 1.80 1.81
C CYS A 14 -2.28 2.32 3.01
N GLY A 15 -3.05 3.40 2.84
CA GLY A 15 -3.81 3.99 3.93
C GLY A 15 -2.92 4.28 5.15
N GLY A 16 -3.40 3.91 6.35
CA GLY A 16 -2.60 3.98 7.58
C GLY A 16 -1.56 2.87 7.75
N GLY A 17 -1.49 1.90 6.83
CA GLY A 17 -0.52 0.79 6.85
C GLY A 17 -0.98 -0.50 7.52
N TYR A 18 -2.28 -0.73 7.70
CA TYR A 18 -2.78 -1.94 8.37
C TYR A 18 -2.35 -3.24 7.68
N LEU A 19 -2.39 -3.29 6.35
CA LEU A 19 -1.96 -4.48 5.61
C LEU A 19 -0.44 -4.67 5.72
N SER A 20 0.33 -3.59 5.55
CA SER A 20 1.77 -3.57 5.81
C SER A 20 2.13 -4.08 7.21
N LYS A 21 1.38 -3.70 8.25
CA LYS A 21 1.61 -4.20 9.62
C LYS A 21 1.43 -5.71 9.71
N GLY A 22 0.41 -6.27 9.06
CA GLY A 22 0.22 -7.72 8.99
C GLY A 22 1.39 -8.44 8.29
N PHE A 23 1.94 -7.85 7.23
CA PHE A 23 3.12 -8.38 6.56
C PHE A 23 4.38 -8.28 7.45
N GLN A 24 4.57 -7.18 8.19
CA GLN A 24 5.64 -7.07 9.18
C GLN A 24 5.52 -8.15 10.27
N ASP A 25 4.31 -8.38 10.78
CA ASP A 25 4.06 -9.38 11.81
C ASP A 25 4.28 -10.82 11.30
N ALA A 26 4.14 -11.02 9.98
CA ALA A 26 4.49 -12.27 9.30
C ALA A 26 5.98 -12.40 8.92
N GLY A 27 6.82 -11.41 9.27
CA GLY A 27 8.27 -11.45 9.05
C GLY A 27 8.74 -10.88 7.72
N PHE A 28 7.88 -10.18 6.97
CA PHE A 28 8.27 -9.49 5.74
C PHE A 28 8.83 -8.09 6.00
N GLU A 29 9.71 -7.64 5.11
CA GLU A 29 10.20 -6.27 5.10
C GLU A 29 9.35 -5.39 4.18
N ILE A 30 8.84 -4.28 4.71
CA ILE A 30 8.06 -3.31 3.95
C ILE A 30 9.00 -2.26 3.37
N ASP A 31 9.19 -2.30 2.04
CA ASP A 31 10.06 -1.38 1.31
C ASP A 31 9.41 0.01 1.15
N GLY A 32 8.08 0.07 1.13
CA GLY A 32 7.36 1.33 1.15
C GLY A 32 5.85 1.21 0.95
N GLY A 33 5.19 2.36 1.03
CA GLY A 33 3.76 2.52 0.79
C GLY A 33 3.44 3.69 -0.13
N VAL A 34 2.37 3.57 -0.91
CA VAL A 34 1.91 4.57 -1.86
C VAL A 34 0.43 4.87 -1.60
N ASP A 35 0.08 6.16 -1.53
CA ASP A 35 -1.28 6.62 -1.32
C ASP A 35 -1.40 8.08 -1.79
N ASN A 36 -2.56 8.51 -2.28
CA ASN A 36 -2.77 9.89 -2.69
C ASN A 36 -3.25 10.79 -1.54
N TRP A 37 -3.45 10.23 -0.34
CA TRP A 37 -3.87 10.99 0.83
C TRP A 37 -2.72 11.27 1.80
N ARG A 38 -2.39 12.56 1.95
CA ARG A 38 -1.29 13.01 2.83
C ARG A 38 -1.40 12.52 4.28
N THR A 39 -2.62 12.44 4.82
CA THR A 39 -2.84 11.94 6.19
C THR A 39 -2.58 10.44 6.31
N ALA A 40 -2.92 9.66 5.28
CA ALA A 40 -2.59 8.25 5.19
C ALA A 40 -1.07 8.06 5.20
N ILE A 41 -0.35 8.71 4.29
CA ILE A 41 1.12 8.65 4.20
C ILE A 41 1.81 9.03 5.52
N ARG A 42 1.33 10.09 6.19
CA ARG A 42 1.89 10.49 7.49
C ARG A 42 1.69 9.42 8.56
N THR A 43 0.51 8.80 8.58
CA THR A 43 0.17 7.72 9.51
C THR A 43 1.02 6.49 9.21
N PHE A 44 1.04 6.05 7.95
CA PHE A 44 1.85 4.94 7.45
C PHE A 44 3.32 5.09 7.89
N THR A 45 3.97 6.20 7.52
CA THR A 45 5.39 6.43 7.81
C THR A 45 5.67 6.41 9.32
N LYS A 46 4.75 6.97 10.12
CA LYS A 46 4.89 7.02 11.58
C LYS A 46 4.86 5.63 12.21
N TYR A 47 3.96 4.75 11.78
CA TYR A 47 3.70 3.46 12.44
C TYR A 47 4.40 2.27 11.78
N ILE A 48 4.48 2.23 10.45
CA ILE A 48 5.12 1.15 9.69
C ILE A 48 6.63 1.32 9.63
N LYS A 49 7.15 2.55 9.83
CA LYS A 49 8.58 2.85 9.74
C LYS A 49 9.19 2.57 8.35
N ALA A 50 8.36 2.60 7.31
CA ALA A 50 8.77 2.50 5.91
C ALA A 50 8.49 3.81 5.15
N PRO A 51 9.22 4.09 4.04
CA PRO A 51 8.97 5.25 3.20
C PRO A 51 7.55 5.28 2.64
N GLY A 52 6.85 6.40 2.83
CA GLY A 52 5.55 6.66 2.21
C GLY A 52 5.67 7.66 1.05
N LYS A 53 5.05 7.37 -0.10
CA LYS A 53 5.04 8.23 -1.29
C LYS A 53 3.62 8.76 -1.55
N LEU A 54 3.48 10.08 -1.60
CA LEU A 54 2.22 10.75 -1.95
C LEU A 54 2.06 10.77 -3.48
N ILE A 55 1.38 9.78 -4.05
CA ILE A 55 1.25 9.60 -5.50
C ILE A 55 -0.17 9.14 -5.83
N ASP A 56 -0.75 9.64 -6.92
CA ASP A 56 -1.95 9.05 -7.51
C ASP A 56 -1.59 7.73 -8.20
N ILE A 57 -2.28 6.65 -7.86
CA ILE A 57 -1.99 5.32 -8.41
C ILE A 57 -2.12 5.29 -9.95
N ASN A 58 -2.94 6.16 -10.54
CA ASN A 58 -3.06 6.26 -12.00
C ASN A 58 -1.75 6.72 -12.67
N ASP A 59 -0.87 7.36 -11.91
CA ASP A 59 0.44 7.84 -12.36
C ASP A 59 1.59 6.92 -11.90
N PHE A 60 1.30 5.77 -11.30
CA PHE A 60 2.28 4.89 -10.68
C PHE A 60 2.24 3.45 -11.19
N PHE A 61 3.32 3.03 -11.84
CA PHE A 61 3.44 1.72 -12.50
C PHE A 61 4.66 0.95 -11.99
N PRO A 62 4.60 0.35 -10.79
CA PRO A 62 5.72 -0.41 -10.23
C PRO A 62 5.95 -1.69 -11.04
N THR A 63 7.22 -2.05 -11.25
CA THR A 63 7.59 -3.28 -11.96
C THR A 63 8.20 -4.31 -11.01
N LYS A 64 8.26 -5.57 -11.44
CA LYS A 64 8.95 -6.65 -10.69
C LYS A 64 10.46 -6.43 -10.51
N LYS A 65 11.06 -5.46 -11.23
CA LYS A 65 12.46 -5.07 -10.99
C LYS A 65 12.59 -4.20 -9.76
N ASP A 66 11.51 -3.51 -9.38
CA ASP A 66 11.50 -2.54 -8.30
C ASP A 66 11.12 -3.18 -6.96
N TYR A 67 10.29 -4.22 -6.99
CA TYR A 67 9.72 -4.90 -5.82
C TYR A 67 9.46 -6.38 -6.09
N ASP A 68 9.68 -7.22 -5.09
CA ASP A 68 9.45 -8.68 -5.17
C ASP A 68 7.97 -9.02 -4.95
N ILE A 69 7.31 -8.26 -4.08
CA ILE A 69 5.90 -8.43 -3.72
C ILE A 69 5.21 -7.08 -3.79
N ILE A 70 4.09 -7.03 -4.50
CA ILE A 70 3.21 -5.87 -4.54
C ILE A 70 1.88 -6.28 -3.92
N ILE A 71 1.51 -5.61 -2.84
CA ILE A 71 0.21 -5.78 -2.19
C ILE A 71 -0.67 -4.58 -2.52
N VAL A 72 -1.97 -4.82 -2.65
CA VAL A 72 -2.97 -3.78 -2.87
C VAL A 72 -3.83 -3.74 -1.63
N GLY A 73 -3.64 -2.70 -0.81
CA GLY A 73 -4.28 -2.53 0.50
C GLY A 73 -5.79 -2.44 0.40
N ALA A 74 -6.31 -1.27 0.06
CA ALA A 74 -7.72 -1.07 -0.20
C ALA A 74 -7.91 -0.02 -1.30
N THR A 75 -8.21 -0.47 -2.51
CA THR A 75 -8.76 0.40 -3.54
C THR A 75 -10.12 0.94 -3.08
N PRO A 76 -10.54 2.13 -3.55
CA PRO A 76 -11.83 2.71 -3.17
C PRO A 76 -12.98 1.72 -3.39
N CYS A 77 -13.74 1.42 -2.33
CA CYS A 77 -14.88 0.49 -2.33
C CYS A 77 -16.23 1.22 -2.44
N GLN A 78 -16.21 2.56 -2.51
CA GLN A 78 -17.38 3.43 -2.44
C GLN A 78 -18.45 3.07 -3.48
N ASP A 79 -18.04 2.65 -4.67
CA ASP A 79 -18.98 2.30 -5.76
C ASP A 79 -19.73 1.00 -5.47
N PHE A 80 -19.10 0.06 -4.77
CA PHE A 80 -19.70 -1.22 -4.40
C PHE A 80 -20.47 -1.16 -3.07
N SER A 81 -20.18 -0.17 -2.22
CA SER A 81 -20.78 -0.03 -0.89
C SER A 81 -22.29 0.22 -0.96
N ARG A 82 -23.07 -0.50 -0.14
CA ARG A 82 -24.53 -0.30 0.03
C ARG A 82 -24.89 1.05 0.65
N VAL A 83 -23.94 1.67 1.36
CA VAL A 83 -24.12 2.99 1.99
C VAL A 83 -24.05 4.12 0.96
N ASN A 84 -23.41 3.89 -0.19
CA ASN A 84 -23.46 4.83 -1.29
C ASN A 84 -24.80 4.71 -2.01
N THR A 85 -25.76 5.56 -1.64
CA THR A 85 -27.08 5.63 -2.28
C THR A 85 -27.10 6.52 -3.54
N LYS A 86 -26.01 7.27 -3.78
CA LYS A 86 -25.83 8.16 -4.92
C LYS A 86 -24.73 7.64 -5.85
N ARG A 87 -24.76 6.35 -6.17
CA ARG A 87 -23.82 5.79 -7.15
C ARG A 87 -24.08 6.44 -8.50
N ASN A 88 -23.14 7.23 -9.00
CA ASN A 88 -23.06 7.52 -10.43
C ASN A 88 -22.35 6.33 -11.09
N VAL A 89 -23.09 5.25 -11.23
CA VAL A 89 -22.76 4.24 -12.22
C VAL A 89 -23.22 4.81 -13.55
N PHE A 90 -22.27 5.40 -14.27
CA PHE A 90 -22.41 6.15 -15.53
C PHE A 90 -22.88 7.61 -15.40
#